data_AF-A0A2K9NNS6-F1
#
_entry.id   AF-A0A2K9NNS6-F1
#
_cell.length_a   1.000
_cell.length_b   1.000
_cell.length_c   1.000
_cell.angle_alpha   90.00
_cell.angle_beta   90.00
_cell.angle_gamma   90.00
#
_symmetry.space_group_name_H-M   'P 1'
#
loop_
_entity.id
_entity.type
_entity.pdbx_description
1 polymer ?
#
loop_
_entity_poly.entity_id
_entity_poly.type
_entity_poly.pdbx_seq_one_letter_code
_entity_poly.pdbx_strand_id
1 'polypeptide(L)'
;MKKAMLLLGVLLLSVSCVELNGSLQVREAMSVKKKSGFLNLKTKTIKIEPGSYSAELKVKSQKNINLELKGGSLGEVDIPIKSEDSLNLPLNGQFYIEGRKIEQPFNVSGTMTTNVDHWGYTDTVEKCERQITERRCEKVCVKETGKCDVVCKDVVITLYGLKDISYHYKRTDREVRLEFMPENSTAVIASLPARGIESEKIIDRETICR
;
A
#
# COMPACT_ATOMS: atom_id res chain seq x y z
N MET A 1 35.90 1.26 23.81
CA MET A 1 34.56 0.65 23.90
C MET A 1 33.50 1.63 23.38
N LYS A 2 33.29 1.73 22.06
CA LYS A 2 32.18 2.50 21.42
C LYS A 2 31.98 1.97 19.98
N LYS A 3 31.39 0.78 19.82
CA LYS A 3 31.00 0.21 18.51
C LYS A 3 29.72 -0.61 18.70
N ALA A 4 28.60 0.08 18.81
CA ALA A 4 27.26 -0.52 18.80
C ALA A 4 26.27 0.52 18.26
N MET A 5 26.45 0.93 17.00
CA MET A 5 25.53 1.85 16.34
C MET A 5 25.74 1.76 14.84
N LEU A 6 25.00 0.87 14.16
CA LEU A 6 24.65 0.89 12.73
C LEU A 6 24.14 -0.49 12.30
N LEU A 7 23.06 -0.94 12.93
CA LEU A 7 22.17 -1.95 12.33
C LEU A 7 20.72 -1.56 12.65
N LEU A 8 20.40 -0.28 12.46
CA LEU A 8 19.03 0.19 12.36
C LEU A 8 18.56 -0.19 10.96
N GLY A 9 18.34 -1.50 10.79
CA GLY A 9 17.71 -2.06 9.61
C GLY A 9 16.39 -1.36 9.42
N VAL A 10 16.36 -0.49 8.42
CA VAL A 10 15.44 -0.47 7.28
C VAL A 10 14.45 -1.65 7.28
N LEU A 11 13.64 -1.81 8.33
CA LEU A 11 12.26 -2.23 8.22
C LEU A 11 11.52 -1.00 7.68
N LEU A 12 11.78 -0.70 6.41
CA LEU A 12 10.80 -0.02 5.59
C LEU A 12 9.58 -0.92 5.67
N LEU A 13 8.63 -0.49 6.49
CA LEU A 13 7.27 -0.98 6.54
C LEU A 13 6.68 -0.75 5.14
N SER A 14 7.02 -1.64 4.21
CA SER A 14 6.28 -1.85 2.98
C SER A 14 4.95 -2.46 3.38
N VAL A 15 4.09 -1.63 3.97
CA VAL A 15 2.65 -1.89 3.96
C VAL A 15 2.29 -1.71 2.50
N SER A 16 2.40 -2.79 1.70
CA SER A 16 1.90 -2.74 0.34
C SER A 16 0.43 -2.34 0.45
N CYS A 17 0.07 -1.23 -0.17
CA CYS A 17 -1.33 -0.89 -0.36
C CYS A 17 -1.91 -1.99 -1.23
N VAL A 18 -2.73 -2.85 -0.63
CA VAL A 18 -3.37 -3.94 -1.37
C VAL A 18 -4.61 -3.38 -2.05
N GLU A 19 -4.68 -3.54 -3.36
CA GLU A 19 -5.83 -3.15 -4.18
C GLU A 19 -6.55 -4.40 -4.67
N LEU A 20 -7.82 -4.57 -4.29
CA LEU A 20 -8.67 -5.67 -4.74
C LEU A 20 -9.78 -5.10 -5.64
N ASN A 21 -9.86 -5.59 -6.86
CA ASN A 21 -10.82 -5.13 -7.86
C ASN A 21 -12.01 -6.10 -7.94
N GLY A 22 -13.21 -5.58 -8.11
CA GLY A 22 -14.43 -6.37 -8.10
C GLY A 22 -15.65 -5.63 -8.63
N SER A 23 -16.82 -6.24 -8.45
CA SER A 23 -18.09 -5.62 -8.79
C SER A 23 -19.05 -5.66 -7.61
N LEU A 24 -19.46 -4.49 -7.14
CA LEU A 24 -20.46 -4.38 -6.08
C LEU A 24 -21.85 -4.55 -6.68
N GLN A 25 -22.55 -5.58 -6.21
CA GLN A 25 -23.95 -5.84 -6.54
C GLN A 25 -24.84 -5.33 -5.41
N VAL A 26 -25.61 -4.28 -5.67
CA VAL A 26 -26.55 -3.67 -4.72
C VAL A 26 -27.95 -4.18 -5.05
N ARG A 27 -28.57 -4.92 -4.13
CA ARG A 27 -29.91 -5.53 -4.28
C ARG A 27 -31.00 -4.58 -3.82
N GLU A 28 -30.73 -3.87 -2.73
CA GLU A 28 -31.64 -2.90 -2.14
C GLU A 28 -30.91 -1.58 -1.95
N ALA A 29 -31.64 -0.47 -2.04
CA ALA A 29 -31.04 0.84 -1.89
C ALA A 29 -30.38 0.96 -0.51
N MET A 30 -29.12 1.38 -0.48
CA MET A 30 -28.35 1.52 0.75
C MET A 30 -27.83 2.94 0.92
N SER A 31 -27.68 3.39 2.16
CA SER A 31 -27.09 4.69 2.47
C SER A 31 -25.65 4.52 2.92
N VAL A 32 -24.76 5.39 2.46
CA VAL A 32 -23.34 5.40 2.86
C VAL A 32 -22.97 6.78 3.38
N LYS A 33 -22.16 6.83 4.43
CA LYS A 33 -21.62 8.09 4.97
C LYS A 33 -20.24 8.34 4.37
N LYS A 34 -20.06 9.49 3.73
CA LYS A 34 -18.78 9.97 3.18
C LYS A 34 -18.41 11.30 3.82
N LYS A 35 -17.13 11.50 4.13
CA LYS A 35 -16.61 12.81 4.55
C LYS A 35 -16.55 13.78 3.37
N SER A 36 -16.92 15.02 3.59
CA SER A 36 -17.07 16.06 2.58
C SER A 36 -16.73 17.45 3.14
N GLY A 37 -16.59 18.43 2.26
CA GLY A 37 -16.29 19.82 2.60
C GLY A 37 -14.79 20.12 2.80
N PHE A 38 -14.47 21.41 2.92
CA PHE A 38 -13.12 21.90 3.19
C PHE A 38 -12.62 21.29 4.52
N LEU A 39 -11.47 20.59 4.48
CA LEU A 39 -10.88 19.84 5.60
C LEU A 39 -11.64 18.57 6.07
N ASN A 40 -12.55 17.99 5.29
CA ASN A 40 -13.27 16.75 5.64
C ASN A 40 -14.09 16.83 6.95
N LEU A 41 -14.56 18.03 7.32
CA LEU A 41 -15.28 18.27 8.58
C LEU A 41 -16.79 17.95 8.52
N LYS A 42 -17.38 17.78 7.34
CA LYS A 42 -18.81 17.48 7.18
C LYS A 42 -19.03 16.05 6.73
N THR A 43 -20.05 15.39 7.25
CA THR A 43 -20.48 14.08 6.76
C THR A 43 -21.66 14.28 5.82
N LYS A 44 -21.58 13.70 4.62
CA LYS A 44 -22.69 13.63 3.66
C LYS A 44 -23.14 12.18 3.55
N THR A 45 -24.45 11.98 3.63
CA THR A 45 -25.05 10.67 3.32
C THR A 45 -25.36 10.62 1.82
N ILE A 46 -24.92 9.56 1.17
CA ILE A 46 -25.18 9.29 -0.24
C ILE A 46 -26.05 8.04 -0.30
N LYS A 47 -27.11 8.07 -1.11
CA LYS A 47 -27.95 6.92 -1.38
C LYS A 47 -27.43 6.20 -2.62
N ILE A 48 -27.16 4.91 -2.50
CA ILE A 48 -26.74 4.03 -3.59
C ILE A 48 -27.95 3.20 -3.96
N GLU A 49 -28.46 3.37 -5.18
CA GLU A 49 -29.61 2.64 -5.68
C GLU A 49 -29.22 1.22 -6.11
N PRO A 50 -30.19 0.28 -6.19
CA PRO A 50 -29.95 -1.06 -6.71
C PRO A 50 -29.28 -1.05 -8.08
N GLY A 51 -28.30 -1.94 -8.27
CA GLY A 51 -27.52 -1.99 -9.50
C GLY A 51 -26.14 -2.64 -9.31
N SER A 52 -25.39 -2.66 -10.41
CA SER A 52 -24.03 -3.20 -10.46
C SER A 52 -23.02 -2.07 -10.65
N TYR A 53 -22.01 -2.00 -9.79
CA TYR A 53 -20.98 -0.97 -9.81
C TYR A 53 -19.60 -1.60 -9.93
N SER A 54 -18.68 -0.95 -10.65
CA SER A 54 -17.26 -1.31 -10.56
C SER A 54 -16.75 -0.85 -9.20
N ALA A 55 -15.98 -1.69 -8.54
CA ALA A 55 -15.56 -1.46 -7.17
C ALA A 55 -14.08 -1.80 -6.98
N GLU A 56 -13.39 -0.95 -6.25
CA GLU A 56 -11.97 -1.10 -5.91
C GLU A 56 -11.80 -0.95 -4.41
N LEU A 57 -11.36 -2.02 -3.75
CA LEU A 57 -11.11 -2.07 -2.32
C LEU A 57 -9.62 -1.83 -2.06
N LYS A 58 -9.29 -0.65 -1.53
CA LYS A 58 -7.92 -0.26 -1.18
C LYS A 58 -7.69 -0.43 0.31
N VAL A 59 -6.90 -1.43 0.68
CA VAL A 59 -6.49 -1.66 2.07
C VAL A 59 -5.27 -0.79 2.36
N LYS A 60 -5.51 0.40 2.95
CA LYS A 60 -4.44 1.35 3.32
C LYS A 60 -3.75 0.93 4.63
N SER A 61 -4.52 0.35 5.55
CA SER A 61 -4.01 -0.24 6.79
C SER A 61 -5.05 -1.17 7.41
N GLN A 62 -4.67 -1.87 8.49
CA GLN A 62 -5.61 -2.69 9.28
C GLN A 62 -6.78 -1.88 9.91
N LYS A 63 -6.69 -0.55 9.91
CA LYS A 63 -7.71 0.36 10.46
C LYS A 63 -8.47 1.14 9.38
N ASN A 64 -8.00 1.11 8.14
CA ASN A 64 -8.48 2.00 7.09
C ASN A 64 -8.52 1.26 5.75
N ILE A 65 -9.73 0.94 5.33
CA ILE A 65 -10.04 0.38 4.02
C ILE A 65 -10.89 1.42 3.28
N ASN A 66 -10.56 1.72 2.03
CA ASN A 66 -11.39 2.55 1.17
C ASN A 66 -12.07 1.67 0.13
N LEU A 67 -13.40 1.76 0.03
CA LEU A 67 -14.14 1.16 -1.08
C LEU A 67 -14.49 2.26 -2.06
N GLU A 68 -13.86 2.23 -3.24
CA GLU A 68 -14.11 3.18 -4.32
C GLU A 68 -15.10 2.56 -5.30
N LEU A 69 -16.22 3.25 -5.53
CA LEU A 69 -17.22 2.85 -6.52
C LEU A 69 -17.09 3.72 -7.76
N LYS A 70 -17.04 3.07 -8.92
CA LYS A 70 -16.97 3.69 -10.25
C LYS A 70 -18.14 3.21 -11.10
N GLY A 71 -18.85 4.14 -11.72
CA GLY A 71 -19.88 3.87 -12.73
C GLY A 71 -21.30 4.32 -12.36
N GLY A 72 -22.17 4.39 -13.37
CA GLY A 72 -23.55 4.88 -13.24
C GLY A 72 -23.66 6.40 -13.12
N SER A 73 -24.84 6.89 -12.70
CA SER A 73 -25.12 8.30 -12.45
C SER A 73 -24.51 8.85 -11.15
N LEU A 74 -23.93 7.97 -10.32
CA LEU A 74 -23.35 8.30 -9.02
C LEU A 74 -21.96 8.93 -9.10
N GLY A 75 -21.27 8.81 -10.25
CA GLY A 75 -19.88 9.23 -10.40
C GLY A 75 -18.93 8.38 -9.55
N GLU A 76 -17.82 8.97 -9.10
CA GLU A 76 -16.86 8.31 -8.23
C GLU A 76 -17.23 8.54 -6.75
N VAL A 77 -17.43 7.44 -6.01
CA VAL A 77 -17.83 7.48 -4.59
C VAL A 77 -16.84 6.68 -3.74
N ASP A 78 -16.13 7.39 -2.86
CA ASP A 78 -15.30 6.78 -1.81
C ASP A 78 -16.12 6.49 -0.56
N ILE A 79 -16.14 5.23 -0.15
CA ILE A 79 -16.76 4.78 1.09
C ILE A 79 -15.64 4.39 2.06
N PRO A 80 -15.34 5.23 3.05
CA PRO A 80 -14.34 4.90 4.06
C PRO A 80 -14.90 3.86 5.04
N ILE A 81 -14.19 2.74 5.17
CA ILE A 81 -14.37 1.74 6.22
C ILE A 81 -13.19 1.95 7.19
N LYS A 82 -13.37 2.87 8.13
CA LYS A 82 -12.33 3.31 9.06
C LYS A 82 -12.75 3.04 10.50
N SER A 83 -11.89 2.41 11.28
CA SER A 83 -12.08 2.22 12.72
C SER A 83 -10.94 2.83 13.53
N GLU A 84 -11.21 3.19 14.79
CA GLU A 84 -10.17 3.61 15.74
C GLU A 84 -9.26 2.43 16.12
N ASP A 85 -9.82 1.22 16.14
CA ASP A 85 -9.14 -0.03 16.41
C ASP A 85 -8.80 -0.79 15.14
N SER A 86 -7.97 -1.84 15.27
CA SER A 86 -7.78 -2.79 14.18
C SER A 86 -9.12 -3.45 13.81
N LEU A 87 -9.37 -3.58 12.52
CA LEU A 87 -10.52 -4.32 11.98
C LEU A 87 -10.32 -5.84 12.11
N ASN A 88 -9.12 -6.30 12.50
CA ASN A 88 -8.77 -7.72 12.71
C ASN A 88 -9.14 -8.61 11.49
N LEU A 89 -8.86 -8.13 10.28
CA LEU A 89 -9.08 -8.90 9.06
C LEU A 89 -8.18 -10.14 9.04
N PRO A 90 -8.73 -11.37 8.99
CA PRO A 90 -7.93 -12.58 8.99
C PRO A 90 -7.32 -12.82 7.61
N LEU A 91 -6.07 -13.30 7.51
CA LEU A 91 -5.47 -13.68 6.23
C LEU A 91 -6.31 -14.69 5.45
N ASN A 92 -6.90 -15.64 6.19
CA ASN A 92 -7.84 -16.64 5.69
C ASN A 92 -8.98 -16.80 6.70
N GLY A 93 -10.22 -16.79 6.22
CA GLY A 93 -11.40 -17.07 7.05
C GLY A 93 -12.48 -15.99 6.97
N GLN A 94 -13.42 -16.09 7.90
CA GLN A 94 -14.58 -15.20 7.98
C GLN A 94 -14.31 -14.03 8.94
N PHE A 95 -14.96 -12.89 8.69
CA PHE A 95 -14.93 -11.74 9.58
C PHE A 95 -16.24 -10.98 9.57
N TYR A 96 -16.43 -10.17 10.61
CA TYR A 96 -17.60 -9.32 10.80
C TYR A 96 -17.18 -7.98 11.42
N ILE A 97 -17.71 -6.90 10.88
CA ILE A 97 -17.44 -5.53 11.30
C ILE A 97 -18.80 -4.84 11.49
N GLU A 98 -19.08 -4.42 12.71
CA GLU A 98 -20.28 -3.64 13.02
C GLU A 98 -20.20 -2.25 12.41
N GLY A 99 -21.32 -1.77 11.86
CA GLY A 99 -21.41 -0.45 11.24
C GLY A 99 -21.00 0.68 12.17
N ARG A 100 -21.38 0.59 13.45
CA ARG A 100 -20.99 1.56 14.48
C ARG A 100 -19.48 1.68 14.65
N LYS A 101 -18.75 0.57 14.57
CA LYS A 101 -17.27 0.54 14.69
C LYS A 101 -16.57 1.23 13.51
N ILE A 102 -17.24 1.34 12.37
CA ILE A 102 -16.74 2.00 11.16
C ILE A 102 -17.51 3.27 10.77
N GLU A 103 -18.37 3.77 11.68
CA GLU A 103 -19.25 4.92 11.49
C GLU A 103 -20.16 4.84 10.24
N GLN A 104 -20.55 3.64 9.82
CA GLN A 104 -21.44 3.39 8.67
C GLN A 104 -22.82 2.86 9.13
N PRO A 105 -23.91 3.14 8.40
CA PRO A 105 -25.27 2.70 8.75
C PRO A 105 -25.55 1.23 8.34
N PHE A 106 -24.51 0.43 8.16
CA PHE A 106 -24.57 -0.97 7.75
C PHE A 106 -23.40 -1.74 8.37
N ASN A 107 -23.64 -3.01 8.67
CA ASN A 107 -22.61 -3.97 9.04
C ASN A 107 -21.96 -4.55 7.79
N VAL A 108 -20.73 -5.04 7.94
CA VAL A 108 -19.98 -5.73 6.88
C VAL A 108 -19.60 -7.12 7.39
N SER A 109 -20.07 -8.17 6.73
CA SER A 109 -19.50 -9.51 6.87
C SER A 109 -18.65 -9.83 5.66
N GLY A 110 -17.74 -10.79 5.80
CA GLY A 110 -17.03 -11.28 4.65
C GLY A 110 -16.18 -12.49 4.89
N THR A 111 -15.60 -12.97 3.80
CA THR A 111 -14.60 -14.04 3.79
C THR A 111 -13.38 -13.55 3.03
N MET A 112 -12.19 -13.88 3.52
CA MET A 112 -10.92 -13.60 2.85
C MET A 112 -10.16 -14.91 2.65
N THR A 113 -9.56 -15.06 1.46
CA THR A 113 -8.65 -16.15 1.13
C THR A 113 -7.38 -15.54 0.55
N THR A 114 -6.24 -15.94 1.08
CA THR A 114 -4.91 -15.51 0.63
C THR A 114 -4.08 -16.72 0.28
N ASN A 115 -3.68 -16.83 -0.99
CA ASN A 115 -2.74 -17.83 -1.48
C ASN A 115 -1.40 -17.15 -1.78
N VAL A 116 -0.31 -17.79 -1.38
CA VAL A 116 1.06 -17.28 -1.61
C VAL A 116 1.86 -18.36 -2.31
N ASP A 117 2.36 -18.04 -3.49
CA ASP A 117 3.17 -18.92 -4.31
C ASP A 117 4.56 -18.33 -4.51
N HIS A 118 5.60 -19.16 -4.46
CA HIS A 118 6.97 -18.78 -4.74
C HIS A 118 7.46 -19.52 -5.99
N TRP A 119 8.10 -18.81 -6.93
CA TRP A 119 8.57 -19.39 -8.18
C TRP A 119 9.77 -18.62 -8.77
N GLY A 120 10.39 -19.17 -9.81
CA GLY A 120 11.41 -18.45 -10.60
C GLY A 120 12.74 -18.20 -9.88
N TYR A 121 13.15 -19.12 -9.00
CA TYR A 121 14.46 -19.09 -8.35
C TYR A 121 15.58 -19.00 -9.39
N THR A 122 16.36 -17.92 -9.34
CA THR A 122 17.35 -17.58 -10.35
C THR A 122 18.58 -16.95 -9.72
N ASP A 123 19.76 -17.35 -10.20
CA ASP A 123 21.02 -16.66 -9.98
C ASP A 123 21.39 -15.87 -11.25
N THR A 124 21.65 -14.58 -11.13
CA THR A 124 22.02 -13.72 -12.28
C THR A 124 22.90 -12.55 -11.86
N VAL A 125 23.29 -11.72 -12.83
CA VAL A 125 24.04 -10.48 -12.63
C VAL A 125 23.16 -9.29 -12.99
N GLU A 126 23.05 -8.30 -12.11
CA GLU A 126 22.31 -7.06 -12.36
C GLU A 126 23.22 -5.83 -12.28
N LYS A 127 22.85 -4.80 -13.05
CA LYS A 127 23.47 -3.48 -12.95
C LYS A 127 23.15 -2.87 -11.59
N CYS A 128 24.12 -2.19 -11.01
CA CYS A 128 23.97 -1.50 -9.75
C CYS A 128 24.65 -0.14 -9.79
N GLU A 129 24.22 0.74 -8.90
CA GLU A 129 24.91 1.98 -8.58
C GLU A 129 25.15 2.06 -7.08
N ARG A 130 26.27 2.67 -6.70
CA ARG A 130 26.57 2.96 -5.30
C ARG A 130 27.17 4.36 -5.19
N GLN A 131 26.63 5.13 -4.26
CA GLN A 131 27.23 6.40 -3.89
C GLN A 131 28.34 6.19 -2.87
N ILE A 132 29.49 6.80 -3.12
CA ILE A 132 30.60 6.88 -2.16
C ILE A 132 30.99 8.33 -1.95
N THR A 133 31.48 8.63 -0.76
CA THR A 133 32.06 9.94 -0.45
C THR A 133 33.56 9.87 -0.71
N GLU A 134 34.04 10.73 -1.60
CA GLU A 134 35.46 10.88 -1.93
C GLU A 134 35.92 12.29 -1.55
N ARG A 135 37.09 12.40 -0.90
CA ARG A 135 37.68 13.70 -0.59
C ARG A 135 38.41 14.22 -1.82
N ARG A 136 37.91 15.29 -2.44
CA ARG A 136 38.56 15.95 -3.58
C ARG A 136 39.14 17.28 -3.16
N CYS A 137 40.41 17.49 -3.53
CA CYS A 137 41.13 18.72 -3.27
C CYS A 137 41.27 19.51 -4.58
N GLU A 138 40.78 20.74 -4.58
CA GLU A 138 40.86 21.66 -5.72
C GLU A 138 41.72 22.86 -5.33
N LYS A 139 42.56 23.33 -6.25
CA LYS A 139 43.32 24.57 -6.06
C LYS A 139 42.40 25.74 -6.36
N VAL A 140 42.11 26.56 -5.35
CA VAL A 140 41.24 27.73 -5.44
C VAL A 140 42.11 28.97 -5.34
N CYS A 141 42.10 29.81 -6.38
CA CYS A 141 42.87 31.06 -6.40
C CYS A 141 41.95 32.28 -6.19
N VAL A 142 42.31 33.14 -5.25
CA VAL A 142 41.59 34.40 -5.02
C VAL A 142 42.09 35.43 -6.04
N LYS A 143 41.22 35.85 -6.96
CA LYS A 143 41.57 36.75 -8.08
C LYS A 143 42.21 38.07 -7.62
N GLU A 144 41.81 38.57 -6.45
CA GLU A 144 42.24 39.87 -5.92
C GLU A 144 43.66 39.85 -5.33
N THR A 145 44.09 38.72 -4.78
CA THR A 145 45.40 38.62 -4.10
C THR A 145 46.41 37.78 -4.86
N GLY A 146 45.97 37.03 -5.89
CA GLY A 146 46.80 36.07 -6.62
C GLY A 146 47.24 34.86 -5.79
N LYS A 147 46.80 34.75 -4.53
CA LYS A 147 47.10 33.61 -3.66
C LYS A 147 46.18 32.44 -4.02
N CYS A 148 46.75 31.24 -3.98
CA CYS A 148 46.02 30.01 -4.24
C CYS A 148 46.17 29.07 -3.06
N ASP A 149 45.05 28.55 -2.57
CA ASP A 149 45.00 27.55 -1.50
C ASP A 149 44.45 26.23 -2.03
N VAL A 150 44.80 25.13 -1.37
CA VAL A 150 44.22 23.81 -1.65
C VAL A 150 43.04 23.60 -0.72
N VAL A 151 41.83 23.59 -1.29
CA VAL A 151 40.60 23.35 -0.53
C VAL A 151 40.14 21.93 -0.80
N CYS A 152 40.11 21.11 0.25
CA CYS A 152 39.59 19.75 0.17
C CYS A 152 38.14 19.69 0.67
N LYS A 153 37.25 19.17 -0.15
CA LYS A 153 35.84 18.95 0.17
C LYS A 153 35.49 17.49 -0.06
N ASP A 154 34.63 16.97 0.80
CA ASP A 154 34.04 15.65 0.60
C ASP A 154 32.93 15.78 -0.44
N VAL A 155 33.02 15.01 -1.53
CA VAL A 155 32.04 14.99 -2.60
C VAL A 155 31.41 13.61 -2.70
N VAL A 156 30.11 13.56 -2.96
CA VAL A 156 29.41 12.31 -3.25
C VAL A 156 29.56 12.02 -4.74
N ILE A 157 30.08 10.83 -5.05
CA ILE A 157 30.18 10.34 -6.42
C ILE A 157 29.39 9.04 -6.57
N THR A 158 28.80 8.83 -7.76
CA THR A 158 28.07 7.61 -8.09
C THR A 158 28.97 6.70 -8.90
N LEU A 159 29.22 5.49 -8.39
CA LEU A 159 29.88 4.40 -9.12
C LEU A 159 28.82 3.49 -9.72
N TYR A 160 29.02 3.08 -10.97
CA TYR A 160 28.18 2.11 -11.67
C TYR A 160 28.93 0.80 -11.81
N GLY A 161 28.23 -0.31 -11.63
CA GLY A 161 28.86 -1.61 -11.62
C GLY A 161 27.90 -2.75 -11.87
N LEU A 162 28.38 -3.96 -11.60
CA LEU A 162 27.60 -5.18 -11.63
C LEU A 162 27.61 -5.84 -10.25
N LYS A 163 26.51 -6.50 -9.90
CA LYS A 163 26.43 -7.36 -8.72
C LYS A 163 25.78 -8.69 -9.08
N ASP A 164 26.29 -9.76 -8.47
CA ASP A 164 25.65 -11.06 -8.54
C ASP A 164 24.46 -11.05 -7.57
N ILE A 165 23.32 -11.54 -8.01
CA ILE A 165 22.11 -11.67 -7.21
C ILE A 165 21.51 -13.06 -7.33
N SER A 166 20.88 -13.51 -6.26
CA SER A 166 19.98 -14.65 -6.22
C SER A 166 18.59 -14.13 -5.85
N TYR A 167 17.56 -14.50 -6.59
CA TYR A 167 16.20 -14.03 -6.31
C TYR A 167 15.14 -15.07 -6.68
N HIS A 168 13.96 -14.89 -6.13
CA HIS A 168 12.73 -15.56 -6.58
C HIS A 168 11.58 -14.56 -6.68
N TYR A 169 10.50 -14.96 -7.33
CA TYR A 169 9.25 -14.20 -7.33
C TYR A 169 8.30 -14.78 -6.30
N LYS A 170 7.64 -13.90 -5.56
CA LYS A 170 6.51 -14.22 -4.69
C LYS A 170 5.25 -13.63 -5.31
N ARG A 171 4.27 -14.48 -5.57
CA ARG A 171 2.93 -14.10 -6.00
C ARG A 171 1.98 -14.23 -4.81
N THR A 172 1.22 -13.18 -4.52
CA THR A 172 0.18 -13.21 -3.49
C THR A 172 -1.16 -12.96 -4.15
N ASP A 173 -2.05 -13.94 -4.11
CA ASP A 173 -3.41 -13.89 -4.65
C ASP A 173 -4.40 -13.77 -3.50
N ARG A 174 -5.20 -12.71 -3.51
CA ARG A 174 -6.17 -12.42 -2.46
C ARG A 174 -7.55 -12.34 -3.06
N GLU A 175 -8.46 -13.13 -2.53
CA GLU A 175 -9.88 -13.09 -2.84
C GLU A 175 -10.66 -12.69 -1.60
N VAL A 176 -11.55 -11.72 -1.75
CA VAL A 176 -12.46 -11.28 -0.69
C VAL A 176 -13.88 -11.29 -1.21
N ARG A 177 -14.81 -11.72 -0.36
CA ARG A 177 -16.24 -11.57 -0.59
C ARG A 177 -16.83 -10.82 0.58
N LEU A 178 -17.26 -9.58 0.34
CA LEU A 178 -17.95 -8.76 1.33
C LEU A 178 -19.45 -8.83 1.12
N GLU A 179 -20.19 -8.78 2.22
CA GLU A 179 -21.64 -8.67 2.25
C GLU A 179 -22.01 -7.53 3.21
N PHE A 180 -22.89 -6.65 2.74
CA PHE A 180 -23.34 -5.47 3.46
C PHE A 180 -24.76 -5.73 3.96
N MET A 181 -25.02 -5.42 5.23
CA MET A 181 -26.31 -5.67 5.88
C MET A 181 -26.73 -4.45 6.71
N PRO A 182 -28.02 -4.11 6.82
CA PRO A 182 -28.48 -3.07 7.75
C PRO A 182 -28.07 -3.38 9.20
N GLU A 183 -27.87 -2.36 10.04
CA GLU A 183 -27.36 -2.54 11.42
C GLU A 183 -28.10 -3.60 12.26
N ASN A 184 -29.42 -3.72 12.06
CA ASN A 184 -30.30 -4.60 12.85
C ASN A 184 -30.89 -5.74 12.01
N SER A 185 -30.24 -6.14 10.91
CA SER A 185 -30.73 -7.16 10.00
C SER A 185 -29.59 -8.07 9.53
N THR A 186 -29.92 -9.32 9.24
CA THR A 186 -29.03 -10.26 8.55
C THR A 186 -29.28 -10.30 7.04
N ALA A 187 -30.21 -9.48 6.53
CA ALA A 187 -30.50 -9.40 5.12
C ALA A 187 -29.34 -8.73 4.38
N VAL A 188 -28.77 -9.45 3.40
CA VAL A 188 -27.69 -8.95 2.55
C VAL A 188 -28.27 -8.00 1.50
N ILE A 189 -28.00 -6.70 1.66
CA ILE A 189 -28.48 -5.64 0.76
C ILE A 189 -27.47 -5.33 -0.37
N ALA A 190 -26.19 -5.66 -0.17
CA ALA A 190 -25.19 -5.62 -1.24
C ALA A 190 -24.10 -6.66 -1.03
N SER A 191 -23.43 -7.07 -2.10
CA SER A 191 -22.31 -8.02 -2.06
C SER A 191 -21.19 -7.61 -3.02
N LEU A 192 -19.93 -7.72 -2.57
CA LEU A 192 -18.73 -7.43 -3.35
C LEU A 192 -17.77 -8.62 -3.34
N PRO A 193 -17.76 -9.47 -4.38
CA PRO A 193 -16.59 -10.29 -4.69
C PRO A 193 -15.50 -9.40 -5.31
N ALA A 194 -14.30 -9.42 -4.73
CA ALA A 194 -13.14 -8.72 -5.25
C ALA A 194 -11.88 -9.59 -5.16
N ARG A 195 -10.95 -9.40 -6.08
CA ARG A 195 -9.69 -10.12 -6.15
C ARG A 195 -8.53 -9.17 -6.47
N GLY A 196 -7.37 -9.46 -5.92
CA GLY A 196 -6.13 -8.76 -6.24
C GLY A 196 -4.97 -9.74 -6.28
N ILE A 197 -4.09 -9.53 -7.25
CA ILE A 197 -2.89 -10.34 -7.43
C ILE A 197 -1.70 -9.39 -7.39
N GLU A 198 -0.81 -9.65 -6.45
CA GLU A 198 0.47 -8.94 -6.35
C GLU A 198 1.60 -9.90 -6.71
N SER A 199 2.64 -9.39 -7.35
CA SER A 199 3.86 -10.15 -7.61
C SER A 199 5.06 -9.29 -7.28
N GLU A 200 5.96 -9.81 -6.46
CA GLU A 200 7.15 -9.13 -5.99
C GLU A 200 8.39 -9.99 -6.27
N LYS A 201 9.49 -9.34 -6.64
CA LYS A 201 10.81 -9.98 -6.75
C LYS A 201 11.50 -9.89 -5.40
N ILE A 202 11.80 -11.02 -4.78
CA ILE A 202 12.49 -11.12 -3.50
C ILE A 202 13.96 -11.44 -3.76
N ILE A 203 14.86 -10.55 -3.34
CA ILE A 203 16.31 -10.79 -3.40
C ILE A 203 16.70 -11.65 -2.20
N ASP A 204 17.12 -12.87 -2.48
CA ASP A 204 17.58 -13.83 -1.47
C ASP A 204 19.03 -13.55 -1.07
N ARG A 205 19.85 -13.13 -2.03
CA ARG A 205 21.27 -12.82 -1.85
C ARG A 205 21.71 -11.78 -2.87
N GLU A 206 22.63 -10.89 -2.46
CA GLU A 206 23.30 -9.97 -3.38
C GLU A 206 24.76 -9.73 -2.97
N THR A 207 25.64 -9.49 -3.95
CA THR A 207 27.00 -9.06 -3.71
C THR A 207 27.13 -7.53 -3.67
N ILE A 208 28.27 -7.04 -3.19
CA ILE A 208 28.64 -5.63 -3.32
C ILE A 208 28.73 -5.28 -4.82
N CYS A 209 28.28 -4.07 -5.17
CA CYS A 209 28.44 -3.51 -6.50
C CYS A 209 29.93 -3.37 -6.85
N ARG A 210 30.37 -4.03 -7.93
CA ARG A 210 31.75 -4.03 -8.42
C ARG A 210 31.90 -3.20 -9.68
#